data_AF-A0A948B3Y8-F1
#
_entry.id   AF-A0A948B3Y8-F1
#
_cell.length_a   1.000
_cell.length_b   1.000
_cell.length_c   1.000
_cell.angle_alpha   90.00
_cell.angle_beta   90.00
_cell.angle_gamma   90.00
#
_symmetry.space_group_name_H-M   'P 1'
#
loop_
_entity.id
_entity.type
_entity.pdbx_description
1 polymer ?
#
loop_
_entity_poly.entity_id
_entity_poly.type
_entity_poly.pdbx_seq_one_letter_code
_entity_poly.pdbx_strand_id
1 'polypeptide(L)'
;MNRIITRIAPAPISRTCFFIALGLLLHAAPLAAEEGPFLDKPKASFEAKLGLIQKKYLEELPAGISNKYSKLLSDYAEASRAQGKLRDYLAAQKELERFQAAGKVEEQDVSADSEYVGKAQRSVIAAYESNLRNMRIEEAKLRQSYIQFLEKSKKALTRQNQIDQAILVDAEIEQVKASLDPSALAPATPARGAGENEPRAPASPASLVQKPIGEDRLVVFATDAKGPVSGLDITLKSQTFDKSFRKQTDRAGRAEFTILPELEYFIYILNSKYEPFIRPHCIGGESYVAEMQAMPEGVNVIEMPITGDFKLPGISNIRISGHYGLSGQKISGISLQPSSFRTSFSGNPPQQESIKLDLDTWMIVAERSRQVEIKALAPDDGIRLILYRELPPSDNGTAAQPGEGGIAANPPGAPNSIVQNPKDETRLIVLAKDPKAPIPGLEVVLTSHADGKTHSKRTDRTGKAEFTIDPEPEYAISIISKGYEPFIKPYCIGGETYTAELQAFSKGVEIIQMSGMGELKLPGISSIRIFGYTGNSGNISGIYMKPSSPKTTFSGATLGQDRIQLDVDQWVTVTEWSKSVEIRVLAPDAGTRIILYRKLP
;
A
#
# COMPACT_ATOMS: atom_id res chain seq x y z
N MET A 1 28.73 -19.27 -54.92
CA MET A 1 28.26 -17.88 -54.71
C MET A 1 26.75 -17.91 -54.48
N ASN A 2 26.36 -17.61 -53.25
CA ASN A 2 25.12 -16.99 -52.80
C ASN A 2 23.72 -17.49 -53.19
N ARG A 3 22.95 -17.68 -52.09
CA ARG A 3 21.49 -17.60 -51.88
C ARG A 3 20.66 -18.85 -52.15
N ILE A 4 20.38 -19.58 -51.07
CA ILE A 4 19.08 -20.23 -50.86
C ILE A 4 18.48 -19.67 -49.56
N ILE A 5 17.31 -19.08 -49.70
CA ILE A 5 16.43 -18.60 -48.64
C ILE A 5 15.72 -19.81 -48.04
N THR A 6 15.73 -19.96 -46.72
CA THR A 6 14.77 -20.84 -46.03
C THR A 6 14.19 -20.09 -44.83
N ARG A 7 12.86 -19.88 -44.91
CA ARG A 7 12.02 -19.39 -43.81
C ARG A 7 11.97 -20.45 -42.72
N ILE A 8 12.19 -20.06 -41.47
CA ILE A 8 11.87 -20.87 -40.29
C ILE A 8 10.78 -20.14 -39.51
N ALA A 9 9.63 -20.79 -39.37
CA ALA A 9 8.52 -20.37 -38.52
C ALA A 9 8.84 -20.62 -37.04
N PRO A 10 8.29 -19.84 -36.09
CA PRO A 10 8.49 -20.09 -34.67
C PRO A 10 7.60 -21.25 -34.20
N ALA A 11 8.23 -22.26 -33.58
CA ALA A 11 7.54 -23.29 -32.81
C ALA A 11 7.26 -22.80 -31.37
N PRO A 12 6.15 -23.22 -30.73
CA PRO A 12 5.75 -22.72 -29.43
C PRO A 12 6.45 -23.50 -28.30
N ILE A 13 7.25 -22.81 -27.47
CA ILE A 13 7.88 -23.43 -26.30
C ILE A 13 7.04 -23.11 -25.04
N SER A 14 6.07 -24.01 -24.82
CA SER A 14 5.80 -24.72 -23.56
C SER A 14 6.20 -24.06 -22.22
N ARG A 15 5.15 -23.61 -21.51
CA ARG A 15 4.88 -23.79 -20.06
C ARG A 15 5.99 -24.46 -19.24
N THR A 16 6.88 -23.68 -18.59
CA THR A 16 7.81 -24.23 -17.58
C THR A 16 8.24 -23.19 -16.53
N CYS A 17 7.31 -22.60 -15.76
CA CYS A 17 7.67 -21.68 -14.66
C CYS A 17 6.86 -21.88 -13.36
N PHE A 18 6.69 -23.14 -12.92
CA PHE A 18 6.05 -23.44 -11.61
C PHE A 18 6.94 -24.25 -10.64
N PHE A 19 8.27 -24.29 -10.84
CA PHE A 19 9.15 -25.27 -10.17
C PHE A 19 10.20 -24.75 -9.16
N ILE A 20 10.26 -23.47 -8.77
CA ILE A 20 11.37 -22.96 -7.92
C ILE A 20 10.93 -22.51 -6.51
N ALA A 21 9.80 -23.01 -5.98
CA ALA A 21 9.52 -22.97 -4.54
C ALA A 21 10.05 -24.24 -3.80
N LEU A 22 10.72 -25.15 -4.52
CA LEU A 22 10.97 -26.52 -4.05
C LEU A 22 12.41 -27.02 -4.31
N GLY A 23 13.33 -26.08 -4.55
CA GLY A 23 14.76 -26.32 -4.81
C GLY A 23 15.68 -26.20 -3.58
N LEU A 24 15.19 -25.60 -2.48
CA LEU A 24 15.96 -25.41 -1.23
C LEU A 24 15.75 -26.53 -0.20
N LEU A 25 15.32 -27.72 -0.64
CA LEU A 25 15.32 -28.95 0.16
C LEU A 25 16.11 -30.11 -0.47
N LEU A 26 16.80 -29.89 -1.60
CA LEU A 26 17.43 -30.97 -2.36
C LEU A 26 18.96 -30.87 -2.54
N HIS A 27 19.64 -29.94 -1.87
CA HIS A 27 21.11 -29.92 -1.83
C HIS A 27 21.66 -29.68 -0.42
N ALA A 28 21.24 -30.52 0.53
CA ALA A 28 22.06 -30.78 1.70
C ALA A 28 23.13 -31.82 1.31
N ALA A 29 24.38 -31.38 1.22
CA ALA A 29 25.53 -32.27 1.36
C ALA A 29 25.49 -32.94 2.75
N PRO A 30 26.11 -34.12 2.95
CA PRO A 30 25.79 -35.00 4.06
C PRO A 30 26.31 -34.41 5.37
N LEU A 31 25.45 -33.66 6.05
CA LEU A 31 25.64 -33.30 7.45
C LEU A 31 25.37 -34.55 8.28
N ALA A 32 26.35 -34.85 9.13
CA ALA A 32 26.32 -35.89 10.13
C ALA A 32 24.97 -35.94 10.84
N ALA A 33 24.53 -37.18 11.09
CA ALA A 33 23.29 -37.53 11.75
C ALA A 33 23.08 -36.78 13.07
N GLU A 34 22.32 -35.68 13.03
CA GLU A 34 21.35 -35.44 14.09
C GLU A 34 20.18 -36.37 13.79
N GLU A 35 20.06 -37.44 14.57
CA GLU A 35 19.02 -38.48 14.50
C GLU A 35 17.64 -37.95 14.93
N GLY A 36 17.21 -36.82 14.36
CA GLY A 36 15.84 -36.36 14.45
C GLY A 36 14.96 -37.04 13.39
N PRO A 37 13.71 -37.42 13.71
CA PRO A 37 12.75 -37.84 12.71
C PRO A 37 12.63 -36.78 11.59
N PHE A 38 12.79 -37.20 10.33
CA PHE A 38 12.71 -36.35 9.13
C PHE A 38 11.46 -35.44 9.10
N LEU A 39 10.36 -35.89 9.74
CA LEU A 39 9.07 -35.21 9.75
C LEU A 39 8.94 -34.08 10.77
N ASP A 40 9.79 -34.00 11.79
CA ASP A 40 9.55 -33.11 12.93
C ASP A 40 9.59 -31.63 12.54
N LYS A 41 10.60 -31.22 11.76
CA LYS A 41 10.74 -29.82 11.34
C LYS A 41 9.61 -29.38 10.38
N PRO A 42 9.27 -30.12 9.31
CA PRO A 42 8.14 -29.77 8.45
C PRO A 42 6.80 -29.75 9.20
N LYS A 43 6.56 -30.73 10.08
CA LYS A 43 5.33 -30.83 10.86
C LYS A 43 5.17 -29.67 11.82
N ALA A 44 6.22 -29.34 12.58
CA ALA A 44 6.21 -28.17 13.47
C ALA A 44 5.95 -26.87 12.69
N SER A 45 6.52 -26.71 11.49
CA SER A 45 6.26 -25.54 10.65
C SER A 45 4.80 -25.47 10.16
N PHE A 46 4.21 -26.62 9.79
CA PHE A 46 2.81 -26.71 9.40
C PHE A 46 1.87 -26.38 10.56
N GLU A 47 2.11 -26.96 11.75
CA GLU A 47 1.33 -26.71 12.96
C GLU A 47 1.42 -25.24 13.40
N ALA A 48 2.61 -24.64 13.36
CA ALA A 48 2.78 -23.22 13.65
C ALA A 48 1.99 -22.31 12.70
N LYS A 49 2.00 -22.61 11.39
CA LYS A 49 1.22 -21.86 10.39
C LYS A 49 -0.28 -22.05 10.56
N LEU A 50 -0.72 -23.27 10.88
CA LEU A 50 -2.11 -23.55 11.17
C LEU A 50 -2.58 -22.76 12.40
N GLY A 51 -1.78 -22.72 13.47
CA GLY A 51 -2.05 -21.92 14.65
C GLY A 51 -2.14 -20.42 14.36
N LEU A 52 -1.31 -19.89 13.45
CA LEU A 52 -1.39 -18.48 13.03
C LEU A 52 -2.68 -18.17 12.25
N ILE A 53 -3.10 -19.06 11.35
CA ILE A 53 -4.39 -18.91 10.63
C ILE A 53 -5.54 -18.89 11.64
N GLN A 54 -5.57 -19.87 12.55
CA GLN A 54 -6.62 -19.97 13.56
C GLN A 54 -6.65 -18.74 14.47
N LYS A 55 -5.49 -18.27 14.95
CA LYS A 55 -5.39 -17.06 15.76
C LYS A 55 -5.95 -15.83 15.03
N LYS A 56 -5.54 -15.61 13.77
CA LYS A 56 -6.00 -14.48 12.95
C LYS A 56 -7.53 -14.49 12.78
N TYR A 57 -8.10 -15.64 12.47
CA TYR A 57 -9.53 -15.76 12.14
C TYR A 57 -10.44 -15.92 13.36
N LEU A 58 -9.96 -16.43 14.48
CA LEU A 58 -10.74 -16.65 15.70
C LEU A 58 -10.57 -15.54 16.76
N GLU A 59 -9.45 -14.80 16.74
CA GLU A 59 -9.18 -13.74 17.71
C GLU A 59 -9.21 -12.35 17.05
N GLU A 60 -8.38 -12.11 16.04
CA GLU A 60 -8.13 -10.75 15.53
C GLU A 60 -9.30 -10.21 14.68
N LEU A 61 -9.78 -11.01 13.71
CA LEU A 61 -10.85 -10.57 12.81
C LEU A 61 -12.23 -10.44 13.49
N PRO A 62 -12.65 -11.36 14.38
CA PRO A 62 -13.84 -11.20 15.22
C PRO A 62 -13.86 -9.90 16.00
N ALA A 63 -12.75 -9.51 16.64
CA ALA A 63 -12.66 -8.24 17.35
C ALA A 63 -12.91 -7.05 16.41
N GLY A 64 -12.36 -7.09 15.19
CA GLY A 64 -12.61 -6.07 14.17
C GLY A 64 -14.08 -6.00 13.72
N ILE A 65 -14.74 -7.15 13.53
CA ILE A 65 -16.16 -7.23 13.16
C ILE A 65 -17.04 -6.68 14.29
N SER A 66 -16.78 -7.06 15.54
CA SER A 66 -17.49 -6.57 16.73
C SER A 66 -17.36 -5.07 16.93
N ASN A 67 -16.16 -4.51 16.72
CA ASN A 67 -15.92 -3.07 16.83
C ASN A 67 -16.68 -2.29 15.74
N LYS A 68 -16.66 -2.79 14.49
CA LYS A 68 -17.44 -2.19 13.39
C LYS A 68 -18.93 -2.22 13.68
N TYR A 69 -19.44 -3.33 14.20
CA TYR A 69 -20.85 -3.49 14.54
C TYR A 69 -21.28 -2.55 15.67
N SER A 70 -20.49 -2.47 16.74
CA SER A 70 -20.75 -1.55 17.86
C SER A 70 -20.75 -0.09 17.41
N LYS A 71 -19.80 0.28 16.53
CA LYS A 71 -19.75 1.62 15.96
C LYS A 71 -20.98 1.91 15.10
N LEU A 72 -21.38 0.99 14.23
CA LEU A 72 -22.55 1.14 13.37
C LEU A 72 -23.83 1.38 14.18
N LEU A 73 -24.02 0.64 15.29
CA LEU A 73 -25.14 0.86 16.21
C LEU A 73 -25.06 2.23 16.92
N SER A 74 -23.86 2.64 17.36
CA SER A 74 -23.65 3.95 17.99
C SER A 74 -23.95 5.11 17.03
N ASP A 75 -23.40 5.06 15.82
CA ASP A 75 -23.61 6.06 14.77
C ASP A 75 -25.11 6.16 14.41
N TYR A 76 -25.80 5.02 14.33
CA TYR A 76 -27.24 4.99 14.07
C TYR A 76 -28.08 5.52 15.25
N ALA A 77 -27.67 5.25 16.49
CA ALA A 77 -28.30 5.82 17.67
C ALA A 77 -28.17 7.36 17.67
N GLU A 78 -26.97 7.89 17.42
CA GLU A 78 -26.73 9.34 17.35
C GLU A 78 -27.52 10.00 16.22
N ALA A 79 -27.54 9.39 15.02
CA ALA A 79 -28.33 9.88 13.90
C ALA A 79 -29.84 9.89 14.21
N SER A 80 -30.34 8.83 14.84
CA SER A 80 -31.76 8.73 15.22
C SER A 80 -32.13 9.76 16.30
N ARG A 81 -31.22 10.04 17.24
CA ARG A 81 -31.36 11.10 18.24
C ARG A 81 -31.44 12.48 17.59
N ALA A 82 -30.55 12.77 16.64
CA ALA A 82 -30.53 14.04 15.91
C ALA A 82 -31.83 14.26 15.08
N GLN A 83 -32.43 13.17 14.57
CA GLN A 83 -33.67 13.21 13.81
C GLN A 83 -34.95 13.16 14.67
N GLY A 84 -34.83 13.08 15.99
CA GLY A 84 -35.98 12.96 16.91
C GLY A 84 -36.72 11.61 16.84
N LYS A 85 -36.09 10.57 16.29
CA LYS A 85 -36.67 9.21 16.18
C LYS A 85 -36.39 8.40 17.44
N LEU A 86 -37.18 8.65 18.49
CA LEU A 86 -36.97 8.05 19.82
C LEU A 86 -37.01 6.51 19.80
N ARG A 87 -37.93 5.90 19.05
CA ARG A 87 -38.07 4.44 18.96
C ARG A 87 -36.81 3.78 18.39
N ASP A 88 -36.25 4.36 17.32
CA ASP A 88 -35.08 3.83 16.63
C ASP A 88 -33.81 4.00 17.48
N TYR A 89 -33.67 5.15 18.15
CA TYR A 89 -32.61 5.39 19.12
C TYR A 89 -32.60 4.34 20.24
N LEU A 90 -33.75 4.09 20.87
CA LEU A 90 -33.88 3.11 21.95
C LEU A 90 -33.61 1.68 21.47
N ALA A 91 -34.05 1.34 20.24
CA ALA A 91 -33.76 0.03 19.66
C ALA A 91 -32.25 -0.18 19.44
N ALA A 92 -31.57 0.82 18.88
CA ALA A 92 -30.13 0.78 18.65
C ALA A 92 -29.33 0.70 19.96
N GLN A 93 -29.72 1.48 20.97
CA GLN A 93 -29.05 1.47 22.28
C GLN A 93 -29.25 0.14 23.01
N LYS A 94 -30.48 -0.38 23.04
CA LYS A 94 -30.77 -1.70 23.66
C LYS A 94 -29.97 -2.81 22.99
N GLU A 95 -29.85 -2.76 21.67
CA GLU A 95 -29.04 -3.73 20.92
C GLU A 95 -27.56 -3.60 21.24
N LEU A 96 -27.03 -2.37 21.32
CA LEU A 96 -25.63 -2.12 21.66
C LEU A 96 -25.30 -2.66 23.06
N GLU A 97 -26.14 -2.38 24.05
CA GLU A 97 -26.00 -2.90 25.42
C GLU A 97 -26.06 -4.44 25.44
N ARG A 98 -27.02 -5.01 24.70
CA ARG A 98 -27.12 -6.47 24.54
C ARG A 98 -25.85 -7.05 23.92
N PHE A 99 -25.32 -6.42 22.87
CA PHE A 99 -24.14 -6.90 22.16
C PHE A 99 -22.89 -6.81 23.03
N GLN A 100 -22.73 -5.72 23.79
CA GLN A 100 -21.62 -5.57 24.73
C GLN A 100 -21.67 -6.62 25.85
N ALA A 101 -22.86 -7.04 26.27
CA ALA A 101 -23.03 -8.10 27.26
C ALA A 101 -22.80 -9.51 26.68
N ALA A 102 -23.32 -9.79 25.49
CA ALA A 102 -23.30 -11.13 24.89
C ALA A 102 -22.04 -11.41 24.06
N GLY A 103 -21.43 -10.38 23.46
CA GLY A 103 -20.26 -10.47 22.58
C GLY A 103 -20.51 -11.11 21.21
N LYS A 104 -21.74 -11.53 20.91
CA LYS A 104 -22.12 -12.19 19.65
C LYS A 104 -23.56 -11.86 19.27
N VAL A 105 -23.87 -12.06 17.98
CA VAL A 105 -25.22 -11.97 17.42
C VAL A 105 -25.54 -13.30 16.76
N GLU A 106 -26.66 -13.91 17.13
CA GLU A 106 -27.16 -15.13 16.53
C GLU A 106 -28.39 -14.85 15.66
N GLU A 107 -28.75 -15.78 14.78
CA GLU A 107 -29.87 -15.61 13.85
C GLU A 107 -31.21 -15.41 14.57
N GLN A 108 -31.34 -15.99 15.77
CA GLN A 108 -32.48 -15.79 16.67
C GLN A 108 -32.55 -14.40 17.31
N ASP A 109 -31.44 -13.66 17.34
CA ASP A 109 -31.39 -12.32 17.92
C ASP A 109 -31.84 -11.24 16.91
N VAL A 110 -32.07 -11.61 15.65
CA VAL A 110 -32.39 -10.66 14.57
C VAL A 110 -33.73 -9.98 14.87
N SER A 111 -33.65 -8.69 15.15
CA SER A 111 -34.78 -7.85 15.52
C SER A 111 -35.76 -7.69 14.36
N ALA A 112 -37.03 -8.02 14.62
CA ALA A 112 -38.14 -7.73 13.72
C ALA A 112 -38.68 -6.30 13.91
N ASP A 113 -38.39 -5.66 15.04
CA ASP A 113 -39.02 -4.40 15.46
C ASP A 113 -38.34 -3.14 14.92
N SER A 114 -37.09 -3.28 14.45
CA SER A 114 -36.31 -2.22 13.78
C SER A 114 -35.61 -2.81 12.56
N GLU A 115 -36.02 -2.35 11.37
CA GLU A 115 -35.47 -2.83 10.10
C GLU A 115 -33.96 -2.62 10.01
N TYR A 116 -33.47 -1.46 10.49
CA TYR A 116 -32.06 -1.12 10.44
C TYR A 116 -31.23 -1.98 11.38
N VAL A 117 -31.66 -2.15 12.64
CA VAL A 117 -30.98 -3.04 13.60
C VAL A 117 -30.96 -4.47 13.06
N GLY A 118 -32.09 -4.97 12.54
CA GLY A 118 -32.17 -6.30 11.93
C GLY A 118 -31.28 -6.46 10.69
N LYS A 119 -31.09 -5.41 9.89
CA LYS A 119 -30.11 -5.40 8.77
C LYS A 119 -28.68 -5.45 9.29
N ALA A 120 -28.35 -4.64 10.29
CA ALA A 120 -27.02 -4.62 10.90
C ALA A 120 -26.65 -5.98 11.53
N GLN A 121 -27.58 -6.61 12.23
CA GLN A 121 -27.41 -7.95 12.81
C GLN A 121 -27.18 -9.01 11.72
N ARG A 122 -27.96 -9.02 10.65
CA ARG A 122 -27.74 -9.94 9.52
C ARG A 122 -26.40 -9.71 8.83
N SER A 123 -25.99 -8.45 8.69
CA SER A 123 -24.68 -8.09 8.14
C SER A 123 -23.54 -8.64 8.99
N VAL A 124 -23.62 -8.52 10.33
CA VAL A 124 -22.58 -9.04 11.22
C VAL A 124 -22.53 -10.57 11.20
N ILE A 125 -23.68 -11.25 11.20
CA ILE A 125 -23.76 -12.72 11.07
C ILE A 125 -23.09 -13.16 9.76
N ALA A 126 -23.45 -12.55 8.63
CA ALA A 126 -22.87 -12.86 7.33
C ALA A 126 -21.35 -12.60 7.30
N ALA A 127 -20.87 -11.53 7.95
CA ALA A 127 -19.45 -11.24 8.07
C ALA A 127 -18.71 -12.31 8.89
N TYR A 128 -19.30 -12.79 9.99
CA TYR A 128 -18.75 -13.88 10.79
C TYR A 128 -18.69 -15.20 10.01
N GLU A 129 -19.76 -15.55 9.31
CA GLU A 129 -19.80 -16.75 8.46
C GLU A 129 -18.78 -16.69 7.32
N SER A 130 -18.66 -15.54 6.67
CA SER A 130 -17.66 -15.29 5.63
C SER A 130 -16.24 -15.43 6.19
N ASN A 131 -15.98 -14.89 7.38
CA ASN A 131 -14.71 -15.00 8.07
C ASN A 131 -14.36 -16.47 8.38
N LEU A 132 -15.30 -17.25 8.91
CA LEU A 132 -15.11 -18.69 9.16
C LEU A 132 -14.91 -19.49 7.87
N ARG A 133 -15.61 -19.11 6.79
CA ARG A 133 -15.42 -19.74 5.48
C ARG A 133 -14.02 -19.47 4.93
N ASN A 134 -13.54 -18.23 5.02
CA ASN A 134 -12.20 -17.85 4.59
C ASN A 134 -11.11 -18.57 5.39
N MET A 135 -11.30 -18.73 6.70
CA MET A 135 -10.44 -19.57 7.54
C MET A 135 -10.35 -21.00 6.99
N ARG A 136 -11.50 -21.66 6.74
CA ARG A 136 -11.54 -23.04 6.20
C ARG A 136 -10.84 -23.15 4.84
N ILE A 137 -11.00 -22.14 3.97
CA ILE A 137 -10.32 -22.10 2.67
C ILE A 137 -8.80 -21.99 2.84
N GLU A 138 -8.32 -21.11 3.71
CA GLU A 138 -6.88 -20.96 3.98
C GLU A 138 -6.29 -22.22 4.62
N GLU A 139 -6.99 -22.82 5.60
CA GLU A 139 -6.57 -24.10 6.19
C GLU A 139 -6.49 -25.22 5.15
N ALA A 140 -7.50 -25.33 4.27
CA ALA A 140 -7.51 -26.33 3.21
C ALA A 140 -6.36 -26.12 2.21
N LYS A 141 -6.06 -24.87 1.83
CA LYS A 141 -4.91 -24.53 0.98
C LYS A 141 -3.59 -24.90 1.65
N LEU A 142 -3.42 -24.60 2.94
CA LEU A 142 -2.22 -24.95 3.70
C LEU A 142 -2.03 -26.47 3.77
N ARG A 143 -3.09 -27.23 4.10
CA ARG A 143 -3.07 -28.70 4.12
C ARG A 143 -2.72 -29.27 2.76
N GLN A 144 -3.30 -28.75 1.67
CA GLN A 144 -3.01 -29.21 0.32
C GLN A 144 -1.54 -28.96 -0.08
N SER A 145 -0.99 -27.80 0.29
CA SER A 145 0.43 -27.50 0.07
C SER A 145 1.35 -28.44 0.88
N TYR A 146 0.97 -28.76 2.12
CA TYR A 146 1.72 -29.70 2.95
C TYR A 146 1.68 -31.14 2.39
N ILE A 147 0.51 -31.61 1.92
CA ILE A 147 0.39 -32.91 1.24
C ILE A 147 1.30 -32.98 0.00
N GLN A 148 1.29 -31.95 -0.85
CA GLN A 148 2.16 -31.90 -2.04
C GLN A 148 3.65 -31.97 -1.67
N PHE A 149 4.04 -31.29 -0.59
CA PHE A 149 5.38 -31.36 -0.05
C PHE A 149 5.73 -32.79 0.41
N LEU A 150 4.88 -33.42 1.21
CA LEU A 150 5.07 -34.79 1.69
C LEU A 150 5.13 -35.80 0.54
N GLU A 151 4.28 -35.67 -0.48
CA GLU A 151 4.31 -36.55 -1.65
C GLU A 151 5.62 -36.45 -2.45
N LYS A 152 6.20 -35.23 -2.55
CA LYS A 152 7.53 -35.07 -3.16
C LYS A 152 8.62 -35.68 -2.29
N SER A 153 8.56 -35.47 -0.98
CA SER A 153 9.51 -36.03 -0.02
C SER A 153 9.48 -37.56 -0.02
N LYS A 154 8.28 -38.17 -0.01
CA LYS A 154 8.08 -39.63 -0.18
C LYS A 154 8.80 -40.14 -1.43
N LYS A 155 8.56 -39.53 -2.58
CA LYS A 155 9.21 -39.91 -3.86
C LYS A 155 10.73 -39.78 -3.80
N ALA A 156 11.27 -38.76 -3.14
CA ALA A 156 12.71 -38.58 -2.98
C ALA A 156 13.34 -39.65 -2.08
N LEU A 157 12.72 -39.92 -0.93
CA LEU A 157 13.16 -40.95 0.03
C LEU A 157 13.13 -42.35 -0.60
N THR A 158 12.08 -42.67 -1.38
CA THR A 158 12.00 -43.94 -2.13
C THR A 158 13.16 -44.07 -3.14
N ARG A 159 13.51 -42.99 -3.86
CA ARG A 159 14.65 -42.99 -4.80
C ARG A 159 16.00 -43.15 -4.10
N GLN A 160 16.10 -42.72 -2.85
CA GLN A 160 17.29 -42.84 -2.01
C GLN A 160 17.32 -44.16 -1.22
N ASN A 161 16.40 -45.09 -1.47
CA ASN A 161 16.22 -46.35 -0.74
C ASN A 161 15.99 -46.19 0.78
N GLN A 162 15.51 -45.03 1.23
CA GLN A 162 15.10 -44.78 2.62
C GLN A 162 13.63 -45.16 2.82
N ILE A 163 13.32 -46.45 2.67
CA ILE A 163 11.94 -46.96 2.61
C ILE A 163 11.18 -46.76 3.93
N ASP A 164 11.81 -46.98 5.08
CA ASP A 164 11.14 -46.82 6.39
C ASP A 164 10.68 -45.38 6.62
N GLN A 165 11.50 -44.40 6.24
CA GLN A 165 11.12 -42.98 6.31
C GLN A 165 10.00 -42.64 5.31
N ALA A 166 10.02 -43.25 4.12
CA ALA A 166 8.96 -43.06 3.13
C ALA A 166 7.61 -43.62 3.61
N ILE A 167 7.61 -44.72 4.38
CA ILE A 167 6.39 -45.28 5.01
C ILE A 167 5.83 -44.31 6.06
N LEU A 168 6.69 -43.70 6.90
CA LEU A 168 6.26 -42.70 7.88
C LEU A 168 5.65 -41.46 7.21
N VAL A 169 6.26 -40.98 6.12
CA VAL A 169 5.71 -39.87 5.32
C VAL A 169 4.35 -40.24 4.72
N ASP A 170 4.16 -41.50 4.28
CA ASP A 170 2.89 -41.95 3.73
C ASP A 170 1.77 -42.00 4.77
N ALA A 171 2.08 -42.46 5.98
CA ALA A 171 1.12 -42.45 7.08
C ALA A 171 0.68 -41.02 7.44
N GLU A 172 1.60 -40.05 7.44
CA GLU A 172 1.29 -38.64 7.65
C GLU A 172 0.45 -38.07 6.50
N ILE A 173 0.70 -38.44 5.24
CA ILE A 173 -0.12 -38.02 4.09
C ILE A 173 -1.57 -38.48 4.29
N GLU A 174 -1.79 -39.74 4.65
CA GLU A 174 -3.14 -40.29 4.88
C GLU A 174 -3.81 -39.61 6.08
N GLN A 175 -3.07 -39.32 7.15
CA GLN A 175 -3.58 -38.55 8.29
C GLN A 175 -4.04 -37.14 7.88
N VAL A 176 -3.22 -36.41 7.13
CA VAL A 176 -3.56 -35.04 6.69
C VAL A 176 -4.71 -35.06 5.68
N LYS A 177 -4.76 -36.05 4.77
CA LYS A 177 -5.88 -36.22 3.83
C LYS A 177 -7.20 -36.52 4.55
N ALA A 178 -7.18 -37.38 5.56
CA ALA A 178 -8.38 -37.69 6.36
C ALA A 178 -8.94 -36.45 7.09
N SER A 179 -8.07 -35.49 7.42
CA SER A 179 -8.44 -34.24 8.07
C SER A 179 -8.83 -33.11 7.10
N LEU A 180 -8.71 -33.31 5.79
CA LEU A 180 -9.06 -32.33 4.78
C LEU A 180 -10.57 -32.44 4.50
N ASP A 181 -11.35 -31.43 4.86
CA ASP A 181 -12.75 -31.36 4.46
C ASP A 181 -12.84 -30.98 2.97
N PRO A 182 -13.26 -31.90 2.07
CA PRO A 182 -13.33 -31.61 0.64
C PRO A 182 -14.38 -30.55 0.30
N SER A 183 -15.34 -30.28 1.21
CA SER A 183 -16.36 -29.25 1.00
C SER A 183 -15.81 -27.82 1.12
N ALA A 184 -14.68 -27.62 1.81
CA ALA A 184 -14.06 -26.31 2.00
C ALA A 184 -13.43 -25.73 0.71
N LEU A 185 -13.12 -26.58 -0.28
CA LEU A 185 -12.55 -26.19 -1.57
C LEU A 185 -13.58 -26.14 -2.71
N ALA A 186 -14.79 -26.61 -2.47
CA ALA A 186 -15.85 -26.59 -3.47
C ALA A 186 -16.49 -25.19 -3.54
N PRO A 187 -16.71 -24.62 -4.74
CA PRO A 187 -17.54 -23.44 -4.88
C PRO A 187 -18.94 -23.74 -4.34
N ALA A 188 -19.45 -22.85 -3.47
CA ALA A 188 -20.71 -23.06 -2.76
C ALA A 188 -21.85 -23.33 -3.75
N THR A 189 -22.33 -24.57 -3.79
CA THR A 189 -23.59 -24.91 -4.45
C THR A 189 -24.69 -24.59 -3.45
N PRO A 190 -25.66 -23.71 -3.77
CA PRO A 190 -26.71 -23.36 -2.81
C PRO A 190 -27.52 -24.60 -2.45
N ALA A 191 -27.60 -24.89 -1.14
CA ALA A 191 -28.34 -26.01 -0.59
C ALA A 191 -29.84 -25.84 -0.91
N ARG A 192 -30.36 -26.70 -1.79
CA ARG A 192 -31.77 -26.76 -2.15
C ARG A 192 -32.48 -27.59 -1.08
N GLY A 193 -33.29 -26.94 -0.25
CA GLY A 193 -34.11 -27.59 0.78
C GLY A 193 -34.97 -28.70 0.19
N ALA A 194 -34.90 -29.88 0.81
CA ALA A 194 -35.66 -31.06 0.46
C ALA A 194 -37.14 -30.87 0.85
N GLY A 195 -38.03 -31.00 -0.13
CA GLY A 195 -39.47 -31.21 0.06
C GLY A 195 -39.88 -32.49 -0.66
N GLU A 196 -40.58 -33.36 0.06
CA GLU A 196 -40.96 -34.73 -0.26
C GLU A 196 -41.97 -34.89 -1.42
N ASN A 197 -41.76 -35.97 -2.20
CA ASN A 197 -42.70 -36.87 -2.89
C ASN A 197 -43.85 -36.36 -3.80
N GLU A 198 -43.74 -36.61 -5.11
CA GLU A 198 -44.45 -37.71 -5.85
C GLU A 198 -44.05 -37.77 -7.36
N PRO A 199 -44.19 -38.93 -8.04
CA PRO A 199 -43.50 -39.21 -9.30
C PRO A 199 -44.34 -39.01 -10.57
N ARG A 200 -43.74 -38.48 -11.64
CA ARG A 200 -44.21 -38.74 -13.02
C ARG A 200 -43.06 -38.80 -14.04
N ALA A 201 -43.25 -39.69 -15.00
CA ALA A 201 -42.31 -40.27 -15.98
C ALA A 201 -41.66 -39.27 -16.98
N PRO A 202 -40.63 -39.71 -17.75
CA PRO A 202 -39.58 -38.84 -18.27
C PRO A 202 -39.90 -38.22 -19.63
N ALA A 203 -39.48 -36.97 -19.83
CA ALA A 203 -39.33 -36.37 -21.14
C ALA A 203 -37.98 -35.62 -21.24
N SER A 204 -37.36 -35.80 -22.39
CA SER A 204 -36.09 -35.31 -22.94
C SER A 204 -35.62 -33.88 -22.59
N PRO A 205 -34.32 -33.58 -22.78
CA PRO A 205 -33.62 -32.50 -22.08
C PRO A 205 -33.93 -31.14 -22.69
N ALA A 206 -34.79 -30.38 -22.01
CA ALA A 206 -34.93 -28.95 -22.24
C ALA A 206 -34.02 -28.21 -21.25
N SER A 207 -33.07 -27.48 -21.81
CA SER A 207 -32.49 -26.22 -21.34
C SER A 207 -32.49 -25.98 -19.83
N LEU A 208 -31.28 -26.00 -19.25
CA LEU A 208 -30.93 -25.36 -17.98
C LEU A 208 -31.43 -23.91 -17.95
N VAL A 209 -32.65 -23.71 -17.43
CA VAL A 209 -33.10 -22.41 -16.95
C VAL A 209 -32.34 -22.16 -15.64
N GLN A 210 -31.23 -21.45 -15.75
CA GLN A 210 -30.54 -20.85 -14.62
C GLN A 210 -31.57 -20.01 -13.85
N LYS A 211 -31.86 -20.41 -12.62
CA LYS A 211 -32.60 -19.53 -11.71
C LYS A 211 -31.70 -18.30 -11.49
N PRO A 212 -32.18 -17.06 -11.73
CA PRO A 212 -31.35 -15.88 -11.65
C PRO A 212 -30.74 -15.79 -10.25
N ILE A 213 -29.41 -15.64 -10.20
CA ILE A 213 -28.70 -15.15 -9.01
C ILE A 213 -29.48 -13.92 -8.55
N GLY A 214 -29.81 -13.83 -7.26
CA GLY A 214 -30.59 -12.72 -6.72
C GLY A 214 -29.93 -11.40 -7.12
N GLU A 215 -30.53 -10.72 -8.09
CA GLU A 215 -30.07 -9.45 -8.60
C GLU A 215 -30.28 -8.40 -7.51
N ASP A 216 -29.19 -7.94 -6.92
CA ASP A 216 -29.26 -6.82 -5.98
C ASP A 216 -29.21 -5.50 -6.76
N ARG A 217 -29.80 -4.46 -6.18
CA ARG A 217 -29.97 -3.16 -6.82
C ARG A 217 -29.19 -2.12 -6.05
N LEU A 218 -28.41 -1.33 -6.78
CA LEU A 218 -27.76 -0.13 -6.28
C LEU A 218 -28.41 1.07 -6.95
N VAL A 219 -28.92 2.00 -6.15
CA VAL A 219 -29.60 3.19 -6.67
C VAL A 219 -28.77 4.42 -6.35
N VAL A 220 -28.51 5.25 -7.35
CA VAL A 220 -27.82 6.55 -7.18
C VAL A 220 -28.79 7.67 -7.52
N PHE A 221 -28.93 8.63 -6.62
CA PHE A 221 -29.69 9.86 -6.81
C PHE A 221 -28.73 11.03 -6.96
N ALA A 222 -28.68 11.66 -8.12
CA ALA A 222 -27.89 12.86 -8.33
C ALA A 222 -28.75 14.12 -8.16
N THR A 223 -28.31 15.02 -7.30
CA THR A 223 -29.00 16.29 -7.01
C THR A 223 -28.02 17.44 -7.00
N ASP A 224 -28.39 18.59 -7.55
CA ASP A 224 -27.64 19.84 -7.43
C ASP A 224 -28.49 20.90 -6.69
N ALA A 225 -27.99 22.13 -6.60
CA ALA A 225 -28.69 23.24 -5.96
C ALA A 225 -30.07 23.57 -6.58
N LYS A 226 -30.34 23.13 -7.81
CA LYS A 226 -31.62 23.32 -8.53
C LYS A 226 -32.54 22.09 -8.42
N GLY A 227 -32.09 21.00 -7.81
CA GLY A 227 -32.86 19.78 -7.60
C GLY A 227 -32.28 18.56 -8.32
N PRO A 228 -33.10 17.55 -8.65
CA PRO A 228 -32.63 16.33 -9.30
C PRO A 228 -32.00 16.58 -10.67
N VAL A 229 -30.83 16.01 -10.92
CA VAL A 229 -30.07 16.19 -12.16
C VAL A 229 -30.38 15.05 -13.13
N SER A 230 -31.11 15.34 -14.20
CA SER A 230 -31.47 14.35 -15.22
C SER A 230 -30.44 14.23 -16.34
N GLY A 231 -30.28 13.03 -16.93
CA GLY A 231 -29.39 12.78 -18.06
C GLY A 231 -27.91 12.78 -17.70
N LEU A 232 -27.58 12.63 -16.41
CA LEU A 232 -26.22 12.57 -15.91
C LEU A 232 -25.68 11.15 -16.05
N ASP A 233 -24.56 10.98 -16.76
CA ASP A 233 -23.89 9.69 -16.89
C ASP A 233 -23.23 9.31 -15.56
N ILE A 234 -23.76 8.26 -14.92
CA ILE A 234 -23.19 7.65 -13.72
C ILE A 234 -22.45 6.39 -14.15
N THR A 235 -21.19 6.27 -13.74
CA THR A 235 -20.42 5.05 -13.95
C THR A 235 -20.18 4.34 -12.64
N LEU A 236 -20.42 3.03 -12.66
CA LEU A 236 -20.19 2.11 -11.56
C LEU A 236 -19.08 1.15 -11.95
N LYS A 237 -17.99 1.07 -11.18
CA LYS A 237 -16.88 0.14 -11.46
C LYS A 237 -16.66 -0.78 -10.27
N SER A 238 -16.56 -2.09 -10.52
CA SER A 238 -16.28 -3.05 -9.46
C SER A 238 -14.82 -2.98 -9.06
N GLN A 239 -14.51 -3.08 -7.76
CA GLN A 239 -13.11 -3.12 -7.31
C GLN A 239 -12.43 -4.46 -7.66
N THR A 240 -13.22 -5.53 -7.68
CA THR A 240 -12.78 -6.92 -7.84
C THR A 240 -12.79 -7.38 -9.29
N PHE A 241 -13.60 -6.76 -10.15
CA PHE A 241 -13.65 -7.08 -11.57
C PHE A 241 -13.46 -5.83 -12.41
N ASP A 242 -12.65 -5.91 -13.47
CA ASP A 242 -12.44 -4.83 -14.44
C ASP A 242 -13.65 -4.67 -15.37
N LYS A 243 -14.84 -4.50 -14.77
CA LYS A 243 -16.11 -4.23 -15.43
C LYS A 243 -16.67 -2.91 -14.91
N SER A 244 -17.02 -2.05 -15.85
CA SER A 244 -17.73 -0.80 -15.61
C SER A 244 -19.15 -0.88 -16.16
N PHE A 245 -20.12 -0.40 -15.41
CA PHE A 245 -21.51 -0.23 -15.80
C PHE A 245 -21.79 1.26 -15.93
N ARG A 246 -22.51 1.68 -16.98
CA ARG A 246 -22.88 3.08 -17.17
C ARG A 246 -24.39 3.21 -17.26
N LYS A 247 -24.95 4.22 -16.61
CA LYS A 247 -26.37 4.52 -16.70
C LYS A 247 -26.61 6.02 -16.54
N GLN A 248 -27.57 6.54 -17.29
CA GLN A 248 -28.00 7.92 -17.15
C GLN A 248 -29.07 8.04 -16.06
N THR A 249 -29.01 9.14 -15.32
CA THR A 249 -30.08 9.50 -14.40
C THR A 249 -31.37 9.82 -15.16
N ASP A 250 -32.50 9.38 -14.61
CA ASP A 250 -33.82 9.72 -15.12
C ASP A 250 -34.25 11.16 -14.75
N ARG A 251 -35.52 11.51 -15.02
CA ARG A 251 -36.06 12.84 -14.68
C ARG A 251 -36.11 13.13 -13.17
N ALA A 252 -36.05 12.10 -12.33
CA ALA A 252 -35.97 12.21 -10.87
C ALA A 252 -34.52 12.17 -10.37
N GLY A 253 -33.53 12.30 -11.26
CA GLY A 253 -32.11 12.22 -10.90
C GLY A 253 -31.65 10.82 -10.51
N ARG A 254 -32.44 9.78 -10.79
CA ARG A 254 -32.20 8.41 -10.33
C ARG A 254 -31.53 7.56 -11.41
N ALA A 255 -30.45 6.87 -11.07
CA ALA A 255 -29.86 5.79 -11.86
C ALA A 255 -29.85 4.49 -11.04
N GLU A 256 -30.36 3.41 -11.61
CA GLU A 256 -30.46 2.11 -10.92
C GLU A 256 -29.61 1.05 -11.60
N PHE A 257 -28.68 0.45 -10.88
CA PHE A 257 -27.77 -0.57 -11.37
C PHE A 257 -28.17 -1.94 -10.81
N THR A 258 -28.20 -2.93 -11.71
CA THR A 258 -28.25 -4.34 -11.31
C THR A 258 -26.82 -4.80 -11.03
N ILE A 259 -26.56 -5.23 -9.80
CA ILE A 259 -25.22 -5.55 -9.33
C ILE A 259 -25.17 -6.88 -8.57
N LEU A 260 -23.96 -7.37 -8.34
CA LEU A 260 -23.74 -8.55 -7.50
C LEU A 260 -23.57 -8.09 -6.05
N PRO A 261 -24.37 -8.59 -5.10
CA PRO A 261 -24.39 -8.11 -3.71
C PRO A 261 -23.06 -8.33 -2.97
N GLU A 262 -22.26 -9.30 -3.40
CA GLU A 262 -20.99 -9.66 -2.76
C GLU A 262 -19.82 -8.74 -3.15
N LEU A 263 -20.03 -7.79 -4.08
CA LEU A 263 -18.97 -6.97 -4.63
C LEU A 263 -19.04 -5.54 -4.13
N GLU A 264 -17.87 -4.97 -3.88
CA GLU A 264 -17.73 -3.53 -3.67
C GLU A 264 -17.59 -2.81 -5.00
N TYR A 265 -18.25 -1.65 -5.08
CA TYR A 265 -18.28 -0.80 -6.26
C TYR A 265 -17.82 0.63 -5.94
N PHE A 266 -17.33 1.30 -6.96
CA PHE A 266 -17.10 2.73 -6.98
C PHE A 266 -18.18 3.40 -7.82
N ILE A 267 -18.87 4.39 -7.26
CA ILE A 267 -19.69 5.32 -8.03
C ILE A 267 -18.80 6.48 -8.43
N TYR A 268 -18.73 6.78 -9.71
CA TYR A 268 -18.06 7.99 -10.19
C TYR A 268 -18.89 8.68 -11.28
N ILE A 269 -18.97 10.00 -11.16
CA ILE A 269 -19.75 10.86 -12.04
C ILE A 269 -18.79 11.90 -12.61
N LEU A 270 -18.51 11.79 -13.91
CA LEU A 270 -17.62 12.69 -14.64
C LEU A 270 -18.47 13.49 -15.63
N ASN A 271 -18.81 14.72 -15.27
CA ASN A 271 -19.55 15.63 -16.13
C ASN A 271 -18.89 17.00 -16.09
N SER A 272 -18.66 17.64 -17.23
CA SER A 272 -18.00 18.95 -17.28
C SER A 272 -18.76 20.07 -16.56
N LYS A 273 -20.05 19.89 -16.29
CA LYS A 273 -20.87 20.86 -15.54
C LYS A 273 -20.69 20.79 -14.03
N TYR A 274 -20.17 19.69 -13.49
CA TYR A 274 -20.15 19.43 -12.05
C TYR A 274 -18.80 18.92 -11.59
N GLU A 275 -18.41 19.22 -10.36
CA GLU A 275 -17.18 18.66 -9.78
C GLU A 275 -17.27 17.13 -9.79
N PRO A 276 -16.17 16.42 -10.11
CA PRO A 276 -16.17 14.97 -10.13
C PRO A 276 -16.65 14.41 -8.79
N PHE A 277 -17.81 13.74 -8.80
CA PHE A 277 -18.35 13.07 -7.63
C PHE A 277 -17.84 11.64 -7.60
N ILE A 278 -17.26 11.22 -6.48
CA ILE A 278 -16.64 9.91 -6.36
C ILE A 278 -16.96 9.34 -4.97
N ARG A 279 -17.62 8.18 -4.96
CA ARG A 279 -17.99 7.46 -3.74
C ARG A 279 -17.36 6.07 -3.75
N PRO A 280 -16.37 5.80 -2.87
CA PRO A 280 -15.80 4.47 -2.73
C PRO A 280 -16.68 3.56 -1.86
N HIS A 281 -16.43 2.25 -1.95
CA HIS A 281 -17.03 1.20 -1.09
C HIS A 281 -18.56 1.18 -1.10
N CYS A 282 -19.18 1.25 -2.27
CA CYS A 282 -20.63 1.13 -2.44
C CYS A 282 -21.03 -0.34 -2.54
N ILE A 283 -22.12 -0.73 -1.87
CA ILE A 283 -22.63 -2.10 -1.79
C ILE A 283 -24.07 -2.17 -2.31
N GLY A 284 -24.51 -3.39 -2.65
CA GLY A 284 -25.90 -3.66 -3.04
C GLY A 284 -26.91 -3.43 -1.93
N GLY A 285 -28.16 -3.16 -2.31
CA GLY A 285 -29.28 -2.94 -1.40
C GLY A 285 -29.34 -1.53 -0.81
N GLU A 286 -28.40 -0.65 -1.17
CA GLU A 286 -28.33 0.73 -0.69
C GLU A 286 -28.66 1.76 -1.78
N SER A 287 -29.11 2.93 -1.30
CA SER A 287 -29.30 4.13 -2.11
C SER A 287 -28.25 5.17 -1.74
N TYR A 288 -27.56 5.71 -2.73
CA TYR A 288 -26.54 6.74 -2.57
C TYR A 288 -27.03 8.07 -3.12
N VAL A 289 -26.82 9.15 -2.38
CA VAL A 289 -27.08 10.51 -2.85
C VAL A 289 -25.75 11.14 -3.28
N ALA A 290 -25.71 11.62 -4.51
CA ALA A 290 -24.61 12.36 -5.11
C ALA A 290 -24.98 13.83 -5.19
N GLU A 291 -24.49 14.61 -4.22
CA GLU A 291 -24.65 16.06 -4.19
C GLU A 291 -23.65 16.69 -5.16
N MET A 292 -24.15 17.12 -6.32
CA MET A 292 -23.35 17.66 -7.41
C MET A 292 -23.10 19.14 -7.20
N GLN A 293 -21.83 19.51 -7.06
CA GLN A 293 -21.40 20.91 -7.01
C GLN A 293 -21.09 21.40 -8.42
N ALA A 294 -21.62 22.55 -8.83
CA ALA A 294 -21.37 23.10 -10.17
C ALA A 294 -19.89 23.49 -10.33
N MET A 295 -19.28 23.12 -11.46
CA MET A 295 -17.93 23.56 -11.80
C MET A 295 -17.93 24.94 -12.48
N PRO A 296 -16.85 25.72 -12.36
CA PRO A 296 -16.61 26.88 -13.22
C PRO A 296 -16.68 26.49 -14.71
N GLU A 297 -17.18 27.40 -15.55
CA GLU A 297 -17.22 27.17 -17.00
C GLU A 297 -15.82 26.91 -17.57
N GLY A 298 -15.74 25.99 -18.53
CA GLY A 298 -14.50 25.66 -19.25
C GLY A 298 -13.60 24.62 -18.59
N VAL A 299 -14.00 24.03 -17.44
CA VAL A 299 -13.28 22.90 -16.84
C VAL A 299 -13.61 21.60 -17.59
N ASN A 300 -12.57 20.87 -17.96
CA ASN A 300 -12.62 19.57 -18.60
C ASN A 300 -12.03 18.51 -17.66
N VAL A 301 -12.47 17.27 -17.81
CA VAL A 301 -12.02 16.14 -16.99
C VAL A 301 -11.47 15.04 -17.89
N ILE A 302 -10.27 14.57 -17.59
CA ILE A 302 -9.64 13.44 -18.28
C ILE A 302 -9.46 12.31 -17.26
N GLU A 303 -10.04 11.15 -17.55
CA GLU A 303 -9.72 9.90 -16.85
C GLU A 303 -8.43 9.31 -17.41
N MET A 304 -7.50 8.96 -16.53
CA MET A 304 -6.20 8.44 -16.90
C MET A 304 -5.81 7.21 -16.09
N PRO A 305 -5.01 6.30 -16.68
CA PRO A 305 -4.34 5.25 -15.93
C PRO A 305 -3.30 5.85 -14.97
N ILE A 306 -2.84 5.03 -14.01
CA ILE A 306 -1.84 5.40 -12.99
C ILE A 306 -0.55 5.94 -13.63
N THR A 307 -0.18 5.39 -14.79
CA THR A 307 0.96 5.84 -15.58
C THR A 307 0.52 6.02 -17.02
N GLY A 308 0.88 7.14 -17.62
CA GLY A 308 0.55 7.40 -19.01
C GLY A 308 0.99 8.79 -19.44
N ASP A 309 0.95 9.02 -20.74
CA ASP A 309 1.19 10.33 -21.31
C ASP A 309 -0.17 10.96 -21.64
N PHE A 310 -0.36 12.23 -21.31
CA PHE A 310 -1.52 13.00 -21.75
C PHE A 310 -1.10 14.30 -22.40
N LYS A 311 -2.02 14.83 -23.21
CA LYS A 311 -1.80 16.01 -24.02
C LYS A 311 -2.85 17.03 -23.66
N LEU A 312 -2.40 18.16 -23.12
CA LEU A 312 -3.24 19.33 -22.91
C LEU A 312 -3.26 20.20 -24.18
N PRO A 313 -4.33 20.96 -24.44
CA PRO A 313 -4.39 21.86 -25.57
C PRO A 313 -3.22 22.86 -25.58
N GLY A 314 -2.43 22.83 -26.65
CA GLY A 314 -1.31 23.77 -26.83
C GLY A 314 -0.09 23.56 -25.93
N ILE A 315 -0.08 22.53 -25.09
CA ILE A 315 1.07 22.11 -24.26
C ILE A 315 1.64 20.80 -24.82
N SER A 316 2.95 20.60 -24.68
CA SER A 316 3.62 19.34 -24.97
C SER A 316 3.07 18.19 -24.12
N ASN A 317 3.40 16.95 -24.50
CA ASN A 317 2.94 15.79 -23.73
C ASN A 317 3.48 15.85 -22.29
N ILE A 318 2.63 15.56 -21.32
CA ILE A 318 3.01 15.45 -19.93
C ILE A 318 2.86 13.98 -19.55
N ARG A 319 3.95 13.39 -19.08
CA ARG A 319 3.94 12.05 -18.51
C ARG A 319 3.50 12.13 -17.06
N ILE A 320 2.50 11.34 -16.71
CA ILE A 320 2.09 11.12 -15.34
C ILE A 320 2.70 9.81 -14.84
N SER A 321 3.26 9.87 -13.63
CA SER A 321 3.62 8.69 -12.86
C SER A 321 3.00 8.75 -11.46
N GLY A 322 1.99 7.92 -11.23
CA GLY A 322 1.42 7.67 -9.91
C GLY A 322 2.31 6.73 -9.10
N HIS A 323 2.52 7.04 -7.82
CA HIS A 323 3.26 6.18 -6.89
C HIS A 323 2.29 5.48 -5.94
N TYR A 324 2.49 4.18 -5.74
CA TYR A 324 1.87 3.45 -4.64
C TYR A 324 2.79 3.48 -3.42
N GLY A 325 2.26 3.84 -2.25
CA GLY A 325 2.84 3.38 -1.01
C GLY A 325 2.63 1.87 -0.93
N LEU A 326 3.71 1.08 -0.86
CA LEU A 326 3.63 -0.36 -0.55
C LEU A 326 3.16 -0.51 0.90
N SER A 327 1.85 -0.41 1.18
CA SER A 327 1.15 -0.80 2.43
C SER A 327 -0.19 -0.06 2.68
N GLY A 328 -0.95 0.31 1.64
CA GLY A 328 -2.26 0.96 1.86
C GLY A 328 -2.16 2.37 2.47
N GLN A 329 -1.00 3.02 2.39
CA GLN A 329 -0.87 4.45 2.69
C GLN A 329 -1.49 5.27 1.56
N LYS A 330 -2.30 6.28 1.93
CA LYS A 330 -2.93 7.22 1.02
C LYS A 330 -1.89 7.86 0.09
N ILE A 331 -2.19 7.88 -1.20
CA ILE A 331 -1.39 8.56 -2.24
C ILE A 331 -1.25 10.04 -1.87
N SER A 332 -0.02 10.55 -1.80
CA SER A 332 0.25 11.95 -1.42
C SER A 332 0.42 12.89 -2.61
N GLY A 333 0.25 12.42 -3.86
CA GLY A 333 0.33 13.25 -5.07
C GLY A 333 0.54 12.45 -6.35
N ILE A 334 0.58 13.15 -7.48
CA ILE A 334 1.00 12.60 -8.78
C ILE A 334 2.27 13.30 -9.27
N SER A 335 3.16 12.58 -9.92
CA SER A 335 4.35 13.18 -10.55
C SER A 335 4.04 13.52 -12.00
N LEU A 336 4.33 14.75 -12.40
CA LEU A 336 4.18 15.27 -13.75
C LEU A 336 5.57 15.52 -14.34
N GLN A 337 5.85 14.89 -15.47
CA GLN A 337 7.10 15.04 -16.20
C GLN A 337 6.81 15.61 -17.59
N PRO A 338 7.19 16.87 -17.88
CA PRO A 338 6.99 17.45 -19.19
C PRO A 338 7.91 16.80 -20.22
N SER A 339 7.43 16.57 -21.44
CA SER A 339 8.29 16.11 -22.55
C SER A 339 9.10 17.24 -23.19
N SER A 340 8.89 18.48 -22.78
CA SER A 340 9.48 19.69 -23.37
C SER A 340 10.08 20.57 -22.28
N PHE A 341 11.33 21.00 -22.47
CA PHE A 341 12.01 21.96 -21.59
C PHE A 341 11.38 23.36 -21.61
N ARG A 342 10.38 23.60 -22.48
CA ARG A 342 9.64 24.86 -22.57
C ARG A 342 8.40 24.88 -21.70
N THR A 343 7.98 23.72 -21.18
CA THR A 343 6.85 23.61 -20.27
C THR A 343 7.33 24.00 -18.87
N SER A 344 6.68 24.98 -18.26
CA SER A 344 6.93 25.41 -16.89
C SER A 344 5.69 25.23 -16.04
N PHE A 345 5.90 25.09 -14.74
CA PHE A 345 4.83 24.94 -13.76
C PHE A 345 4.97 26.07 -12.73
N SER A 346 3.85 26.69 -12.36
CA SER A 346 3.85 27.77 -11.38
C SER A 346 4.50 27.35 -10.07
N GLY A 347 5.36 28.20 -9.52
CA GLY A 347 6.06 27.95 -8.26
C GLY A 347 7.27 27.01 -8.35
N ASN A 348 7.59 26.49 -9.54
CA ASN A 348 8.71 25.57 -9.73
C ASN A 348 9.73 26.10 -10.75
N PRO A 349 11.04 25.89 -10.54
CA PRO A 349 12.06 26.32 -11.48
C PRO A 349 11.96 25.53 -12.80
N PRO A 350 12.23 26.16 -13.97
CA PRO A 350 12.07 25.54 -15.29
C PRO A 350 13.03 24.38 -15.58
N GLN A 351 13.93 24.03 -14.65
CA GLN A 351 14.94 22.98 -14.78
C GLN A 351 14.56 21.66 -14.09
N GLN A 352 13.41 21.57 -13.42
CA GLN A 352 12.98 20.32 -12.80
C GLN A 352 12.50 19.31 -13.85
N GLU A 353 13.07 18.11 -13.82
CA GLU A 353 12.69 17.00 -14.71
C GLU A 353 11.30 16.43 -14.41
N SER A 354 10.82 16.62 -13.17
CA SER A 354 9.49 16.20 -12.73
C SER A 354 9.01 17.06 -11.57
N ILE A 355 7.71 17.29 -11.50
CA ILE A 355 7.07 18.03 -10.41
C ILE A 355 6.01 17.17 -9.76
N LYS A 356 5.97 17.23 -8.43
CA LYS A 356 4.90 16.60 -7.66
C LYS A 356 3.72 17.57 -7.60
N LEU A 357 2.58 17.12 -8.10
CA LEU A 357 1.30 17.77 -7.92
C LEU A 357 0.59 17.11 -6.74
N ASP A 358 0.42 17.85 -5.65
CA ASP A 358 -0.38 17.39 -4.52
C ASP A 358 -1.83 17.22 -4.97
N LEU A 359 -2.49 16.19 -4.43
CA LEU A 359 -3.89 15.94 -4.74
C LEU A 359 -4.73 17.13 -4.29
N ASP A 360 -5.80 17.38 -5.03
CA ASP A 360 -6.76 18.44 -4.74
C ASP A 360 -6.24 19.88 -4.87
N THR A 361 -5.00 20.08 -5.34
CA THR A 361 -4.39 21.41 -5.52
C THR A 361 -4.39 21.81 -6.99
N TRP A 362 -4.76 23.08 -7.28
CA TRP A 362 -4.65 23.67 -8.61
C TRP A 362 -3.23 24.15 -8.88
N MET A 363 -2.73 23.90 -10.09
CA MET A 363 -1.41 24.30 -10.55
C MET A 363 -1.50 24.86 -11.98
N ILE A 364 -0.76 25.93 -12.27
CA ILE A 364 -0.70 26.49 -13.63
C ILE A 364 0.46 25.85 -14.38
N VAL A 365 0.15 25.27 -15.53
CA VAL A 365 1.12 24.79 -16.52
C VAL A 365 1.16 25.78 -17.67
N ALA A 366 2.35 26.29 -17.98
CA ALA A 366 2.54 27.23 -19.06
C ALA A 366 3.51 26.65 -20.11
N GLU A 367 3.21 26.86 -21.38
CA GLU A 367 4.16 26.64 -22.47
C GLU A 367 3.97 27.72 -23.54
N ARG A 368 5.03 28.50 -23.79
CA ARG A 368 4.98 29.67 -24.68
C ARG A 368 3.93 30.68 -24.20
N SER A 369 2.91 30.99 -25.01
CA SER A 369 1.82 31.91 -24.70
C SER A 369 0.57 31.21 -24.14
N ARG A 370 0.60 29.89 -23.95
CA ARG A 370 -0.54 29.11 -23.45
C ARG A 370 -0.38 28.83 -21.97
N GLN A 371 -1.48 28.96 -21.24
CA GLN A 371 -1.59 28.65 -19.82
C GLN A 371 -2.80 27.75 -19.60
N VAL A 372 -2.59 26.68 -18.86
CA VAL A 372 -3.63 25.72 -18.49
C VAL A 372 -3.54 25.53 -16.99
N GLU A 373 -4.65 25.69 -16.30
CA GLU A 373 -4.74 25.32 -14.89
C GLU A 373 -5.12 23.84 -14.79
N ILE A 374 -4.41 23.07 -13.97
CA ILE A 374 -4.66 21.64 -13.77
C ILE A 374 -4.84 21.32 -12.30
N LYS A 375 -5.67 20.32 -12.01
CA LYS A 375 -5.86 19.75 -10.67
C LYS A 375 -5.95 18.23 -10.79
N ALA A 376 -5.25 17.54 -9.90
CA ALA A 376 -5.26 16.08 -9.86
C ALA A 376 -6.18 15.56 -8.76
N LEU A 377 -6.99 14.58 -9.10
CA LEU A 377 -7.73 13.77 -8.13
C LEU A 377 -7.29 12.31 -8.25
N ALA A 378 -7.09 11.65 -7.11
CA ALA A 378 -6.85 10.20 -7.04
C ALA A 378 -7.94 9.57 -6.18
N PRO A 379 -9.10 9.25 -6.76
CA PRO A 379 -10.23 8.69 -6.02
C PRO A 379 -9.95 7.31 -5.42
N ASP A 380 -9.09 6.54 -6.07
CA ASP A 380 -8.66 5.22 -5.61
C ASP A 380 -7.23 4.96 -6.06
N ASP A 381 -6.77 3.75 -5.76
CA ASP A 381 -5.45 3.27 -6.12
C ASP A 381 -5.26 3.14 -7.64
N GLY A 382 -6.30 2.88 -8.43
CA GLY A 382 -6.24 2.54 -9.86
C GLY A 382 -6.60 3.64 -10.88
N ILE A 383 -7.23 4.72 -10.44
CA ILE A 383 -7.81 5.77 -11.29
C ILE A 383 -7.18 7.11 -10.95
N ARG A 384 -6.82 7.87 -11.98
CA ARG A 384 -6.41 9.27 -11.85
C ARG A 384 -7.34 10.14 -12.69
N LEU A 385 -7.81 11.24 -12.12
CA LEU A 385 -8.56 12.25 -12.85
C LEU A 385 -7.73 13.52 -12.91
N ILE A 386 -7.55 14.04 -14.11
CA ILE A 386 -6.97 15.36 -14.34
C ILE A 386 -8.11 16.30 -14.71
N LEU A 387 -8.36 17.29 -13.87
CA LEU A 387 -9.20 18.43 -14.20
C LEU A 387 -8.30 19.47 -14.83
N TYR A 388 -8.76 20.11 -15.90
CA TYR A 388 -8.03 21.22 -16.50
C TYR A 388 -8.94 22.28 -17.09
N ARG A 389 -8.49 23.53 -17.11
CA ARG A 389 -9.12 24.62 -17.86
C ARG A 389 -8.07 25.49 -18.54
N GLU A 390 -8.38 25.95 -19.75
CA GLU A 390 -7.55 26.94 -20.43
C GLU A 390 -7.71 28.29 -19.75
N LEU A 391 -6.58 28.95 -19.46
CA LEU A 391 -6.56 30.32 -18.99
C LEU A 391 -6.33 31.25 -20.18
N PRO A 392 -6.89 32.48 -20.15
CA PRO A 392 -6.55 33.49 -21.14
C PRO A 392 -5.02 33.73 -21.15
N PRO A 393 -4.41 34.03 -22.31
CA PRO A 393 -3.00 34.34 -22.38
C PRO A 393 -2.72 35.50 -21.41
N SER A 394 -1.74 35.36 -20.50
CA SER A 394 -1.45 36.45 -19.58
C SER A 394 -0.92 37.64 -20.37
N ASP A 395 -1.54 38.81 -20.22
CA ASP A 395 -1.12 40.06 -20.86
C ASP A 395 0.27 40.56 -20.40
N ASN A 396 0.95 39.82 -19.52
CA ASN A 396 2.31 40.08 -19.08
C ASN A 396 3.36 39.69 -20.14
N GLY A 397 3.28 40.32 -21.30
CA GLY A 397 4.40 40.48 -22.20
C GLY A 397 5.41 41.48 -21.64
N THR A 398 6.05 41.21 -20.50
CA THR A 398 7.28 41.93 -20.07
C THR A 398 8.02 41.23 -18.93
N ALA A 399 8.83 40.22 -19.25
CA ALA A 399 10.07 39.84 -18.55
C ALA A 399 10.74 38.69 -19.33
N ALA A 400 12.04 38.62 -19.63
CA ALA A 400 13.19 39.48 -19.45
C ALA A 400 14.34 38.87 -20.31
N GLN A 401 15.21 39.69 -20.89
CA GLN A 401 16.60 39.29 -21.12
C GLN A 401 17.42 39.78 -19.91
N PRO A 402 18.37 38.98 -19.36
CA PRO A 402 19.28 39.46 -18.33
C PRO A 402 20.44 40.20 -19.00
N GLY A 403 20.41 41.53 -18.97
CA GLY A 403 21.50 42.41 -19.36
C GLY A 403 22.14 43.05 -18.13
N GLU A 404 23.45 42.92 -18.04
CA GLU A 404 24.32 43.50 -17.02
C GLU A 404 24.21 45.03 -16.93
N GLY A 405 24.38 45.55 -15.71
CA GLY A 405 24.98 46.88 -15.46
C GLY A 405 24.01 48.06 -15.39
N GLY A 406 23.96 48.71 -14.22
CA GLY A 406 23.38 50.05 -14.10
C GLY A 406 23.04 50.46 -12.68
N ILE A 407 24.01 51.04 -11.99
CA ILE A 407 23.83 51.80 -10.74
C ILE A 407 23.03 53.07 -11.08
N ALA A 408 21.86 53.28 -10.47
CA ALA A 408 21.18 54.57 -10.46
C ALA A 408 20.32 54.74 -9.19
N ALA A 409 20.26 55.99 -8.73
CA ALA A 409 19.95 56.41 -7.37
C ALA A 409 18.45 56.42 -7.02
N ASN A 410 18.16 56.21 -5.74
CA ASN A 410 16.84 56.41 -5.12
C ASN A 410 16.51 57.91 -4.94
N PRO A 411 15.26 58.35 -5.16
CA PRO A 411 14.74 59.58 -4.59
C PRO A 411 14.04 59.32 -3.23
N PRO A 412 14.05 60.30 -2.29
CA PRO A 412 13.52 60.13 -0.95
C PRO A 412 12.06 60.58 -0.84
N GLY A 413 11.27 59.86 -0.05
CA GLY A 413 10.04 60.40 0.54
C GLY A 413 8.81 59.51 0.43
N ALA A 414 8.62 58.61 1.40
CA ALA A 414 7.48 58.58 2.32
C ALA A 414 7.28 57.17 2.90
N PRO A 415 6.83 57.06 4.16
CA PRO A 415 7.02 55.88 4.98
C PRO A 415 5.83 54.92 4.87
N ASN A 416 6.11 53.62 4.95
CA ASN A 416 5.39 52.74 5.85
C ASN A 416 6.22 51.47 6.08
N SER A 417 6.80 51.45 7.27
CA SER A 417 7.20 50.26 7.99
C SER A 417 6.08 49.22 7.96
N ILE A 418 6.24 48.18 7.13
CA ILE A 418 5.74 46.86 7.48
C ILE A 418 6.96 46.09 7.96
N VAL A 419 7.00 46.02 9.28
CA VAL A 419 7.80 45.11 10.10
C VAL A 419 8.05 43.81 9.33
N GLN A 420 9.32 43.51 9.04
CA GLN A 420 9.74 42.13 8.84
C GLN A 420 9.23 41.37 10.06
N ASN A 421 8.18 40.55 9.89
CA ASN A 421 7.81 39.59 10.92
C ASN A 421 9.09 38.83 11.26
N PRO A 422 9.47 38.77 12.55
CA PRO A 422 10.55 37.87 12.95
C PRO A 422 10.14 36.49 12.41
N LYS A 423 11.03 35.87 11.63
CA LYS A 423 10.93 34.45 11.34
C LYS A 423 10.58 33.79 12.67
N ASP A 424 9.45 33.11 12.75
CA ASP A 424 9.04 32.37 13.94
C ASP A 424 10.03 31.22 14.11
N GLU A 425 11.25 31.53 14.57
CA GLU A 425 12.31 30.57 14.81
C GLU A 425 11.84 29.64 15.93
N THR A 426 11.63 28.37 15.59
CA THR A 426 11.20 27.37 16.53
C THR A 426 12.39 26.58 17.05
N ARG A 427 12.27 26.11 18.29
CA ARG A 427 13.31 25.31 18.94
C ARG A 427 12.98 23.85 18.75
N LEU A 428 13.96 23.09 18.27
CA LEU A 428 13.91 21.63 18.28
C LEU A 428 14.91 21.11 19.30
N ILE A 429 14.40 20.33 20.25
CA ILE A 429 15.22 19.79 21.34
C ILE A 429 15.38 18.29 21.14
N VAL A 430 16.62 17.80 21.10
CA VAL A 430 16.93 16.38 21.06
C VAL A 430 17.55 15.97 22.40
N LEU A 431 16.94 15.01 23.08
CA LEU A 431 17.43 14.41 24.33
C LEU A 431 17.99 13.02 24.03
N ALA A 432 19.30 12.86 24.05
CA ALA A 432 19.95 11.56 23.90
C ALA A 432 20.19 10.90 25.26
N LYS A 433 19.63 9.71 25.45
CA LYS A 433 19.80 8.90 26.65
C LYS A 433 20.04 7.44 26.29
N ASP A 434 20.84 6.74 27.07
CA ASP A 434 20.77 5.28 27.14
C ASP A 434 19.74 4.88 28.22
N PRO A 435 19.38 3.60 28.37
CA PRO A 435 18.41 3.18 29.40
C PRO A 435 18.79 3.53 30.84
N LYS A 436 20.02 3.98 31.12
CA LYS A 436 20.58 4.21 32.46
C LYS A 436 20.93 5.68 32.72
N ALA A 437 21.26 6.47 31.70
CA ALA A 437 21.77 7.82 31.85
C ALA A 437 21.66 8.67 30.57
N PRO A 438 21.61 10.02 30.69
CA PRO A 438 21.80 10.93 29.56
C PRO A 438 23.22 10.79 28.98
N ILE A 439 23.36 10.94 27.67
CA ILE A 439 24.64 10.74 26.99
C ILE A 439 25.21 12.09 26.50
N PRO A 440 26.26 12.62 27.14
CA PRO A 440 26.87 13.88 26.74
C PRO A 440 27.84 13.73 25.55
N GLY A 441 28.04 14.80 24.80
CA GLY A 441 29.06 14.92 23.76
C GLY A 441 28.74 14.22 22.43
N LEU A 442 27.53 13.65 22.27
CA LEU A 442 27.07 13.03 21.03
C LEU A 442 26.76 14.09 19.98
N GLU A 443 27.24 13.89 18.77
CA GLU A 443 26.90 14.73 17.63
C GLU A 443 25.52 14.35 17.10
N VAL A 444 24.59 15.30 17.18
CA VAL A 444 23.26 15.24 16.59
C VAL A 444 23.30 16.05 15.31
N VAL A 445 22.90 15.45 14.20
CA VAL A 445 22.83 16.10 12.89
C VAL A 445 21.37 16.16 12.44
N LEU A 446 20.87 17.37 12.18
CA LEU A 446 19.59 17.63 11.55
C LEU A 446 19.79 17.85 10.05
N THR A 447 18.96 17.24 9.21
CA THR A 447 18.93 17.47 7.77
C THR A 447 17.56 17.95 7.34
N SER A 448 17.47 19.14 6.74
CA SER A 448 16.22 19.69 6.20
C SER A 448 15.78 18.92 4.95
N HIS A 449 14.53 18.48 4.90
CA HIS A 449 13.96 17.82 3.74
C HIS A 449 13.66 18.78 2.58
N ALA A 450 13.48 20.07 2.86
CA ALA A 450 13.14 21.06 1.84
C ALA A 450 14.36 21.45 0.98
N ASP A 451 15.53 21.59 1.58
CA ASP A 451 16.74 22.11 0.92
C ASP A 451 18.00 21.26 1.12
N GLY A 452 17.91 20.16 1.86
CA GLY A 452 19.03 19.26 2.13
C GLY A 452 20.11 19.83 3.06
N LYS A 453 19.90 21.04 3.63
CA LYS A 453 20.89 21.65 4.52
C LYS A 453 21.00 20.88 5.82
N THR A 454 22.23 20.79 6.32
CA THR A 454 22.54 20.11 7.58
C THR A 454 22.92 21.07 8.68
N HIS A 455 22.46 20.78 9.90
CA HIS A 455 22.87 21.46 11.13
C HIS A 455 23.38 20.42 12.10
N SER A 456 24.54 20.63 12.73
CA SER A 456 25.06 19.71 13.75
C SER A 456 25.24 20.40 15.10
N LYS A 457 24.96 19.66 16.18
CA LYS A 457 25.17 20.12 17.55
C LYS A 457 25.51 18.95 18.46
N ARG A 458 26.39 19.18 19.44
CA ARG A 458 26.72 18.17 20.45
C ARG A 458 25.77 18.24 21.63
N THR A 459 25.41 17.08 22.17
CA THR A 459 24.63 17.00 23.41
C THR A 459 25.43 17.55 24.60
N ASP A 460 24.77 18.29 25.47
CA ASP A 460 25.35 18.83 26.70
C ASP A 460 25.45 17.77 27.82
N ARG A 461 25.81 18.19 29.04
CA ARG A 461 25.93 17.29 30.22
C ARG A 461 24.63 16.57 30.59
N THR A 462 23.49 17.08 30.14
CA THR A 462 22.15 16.51 30.36
C THR A 462 21.69 15.64 29.19
N GLY A 463 22.54 15.44 28.18
CA GLY A 463 22.18 14.71 26.95
C GLY A 463 21.36 15.56 25.98
N LYS A 464 21.24 16.87 26.19
CA LYS A 464 20.39 17.76 25.40
C LYS A 464 21.16 18.44 24.28
N ALA A 465 20.62 18.41 23.05
CA ALA A 465 21.03 19.24 21.93
C ALA A 465 19.83 20.10 21.49
N GLU A 466 20.03 21.42 21.41
CA GLU A 466 18.96 22.38 21.08
C GLU A 466 19.27 23.12 19.79
N PHE A 467 18.38 23.04 18.82
CA PHE A 467 18.51 23.68 17.51
C PHE A 467 17.50 24.81 17.38
N THR A 468 17.91 25.89 16.73
CA THR A 468 17.03 26.95 16.27
C THR A 468 16.82 26.73 14.77
N ILE A 469 15.59 26.41 14.38
CA ILE A 469 15.24 25.99 13.02
C ILE A 469 13.97 26.69 12.54
N ASP A 470 13.74 26.59 11.23
CA ASP A 470 12.51 27.05 10.60
C ASP A 470 11.38 26.04 10.93
N PRO A 471 10.17 26.49 11.35
CA PRO A 471 9.06 25.59 11.64
C PRO A 471 8.45 24.94 10.40
N GLU A 472 8.60 25.54 9.22
CA GLU A 472 7.92 25.08 8.00
C GLU A 472 8.47 23.77 7.42
N PRO A 473 9.79 23.57 7.26
CA PRO A 473 10.31 22.34 6.69
C PRO A 473 10.36 21.19 7.70
N GLU A 474 10.17 19.96 7.21
CA GLU A 474 10.45 18.74 7.97
C GLU A 474 11.97 18.49 8.01
N TYR A 475 12.45 17.92 9.13
CA TYR A 475 13.85 17.58 9.35
C TYR A 475 14.03 16.09 9.66
N ALA A 476 15.17 15.52 9.30
CA ALA A 476 15.63 14.22 9.79
C ALA A 476 16.66 14.42 10.90
N ILE A 477 16.45 13.80 12.06
CA ILE A 477 17.47 13.71 13.13
C ILE A 477 18.31 12.46 12.87
N SER A 478 19.63 12.61 12.89
CA SER A 478 20.58 11.49 12.87
C SER A 478 21.62 11.63 13.98
N ILE A 479 21.88 10.53 14.68
CA ILE A 479 22.93 10.42 15.69
C ILE A 479 23.77 9.19 15.33
N ILE A 480 25.01 9.43 14.91
CA ILE A 480 25.95 8.39 14.50
C ILE A 480 27.14 8.42 15.45
N SER A 481 27.30 7.38 16.25
CA SER A 481 28.37 7.28 17.23
C SER A 481 28.96 5.87 17.25
N LYS A 482 30.27 5.75 17.46
CA LYS A 482 30.94 4.43 17.52
C LYS A 482 30.48 3.56 18.69
N GLY A 483 29.86 4.15 19.72
CA GLY A 483 29.42 3.44 20.92
C GLY A 483 27.97 2.95 20.89
N TYR A 484 27.15 3.45 19.98
CA TYR A 484 25.70 3.27 19.99
C TYR A 484 25.16 2.94 18.60
N GLU A 485 24.09 2.14 18.56
CA GLU A 485 23.32 1.95 17.33
C GLU A 485 22.88 3.30 16.77
N PRO A 486 23.03 3.54 15.46
CA PRO A 486 22.67 4.82 14.87
C PRO A 486 21.18 5.09 15.06
N PHE A 487 20.85 6.27 15.58
CA PHE A 487 19.48 6.72 15.72
C PHE A 487 19.12 7.62 14.55
N ILE A 488 18.01 7.31 13.90
CA ILE A 488 17.48 8.09 12.79
C ILE A 488 16.00 8.29 13.03
N LYS A 489 15.55 9.55 13.09
CA LYS A 489 14.15 9.93 13.18
C LYS A 489 13.80 10.84 12.00
N PRO A 490 13.06 10.36 10.98
CA PRO A 490 12.58 11.21 9.90
C PRO A 490 11.38 12.05 10.37
N TYR A 491 11.06 13.09 9.59
CA TYR A 491 9.82 13.89 9.74
C TYR A 491 9.67 14.59 11.10
N CYS A 492 10.73 15.26 11.53
CA CYS A 492 10.73 16.08 12.73
C CYS A 492 10.37 17.52 12.39
N ILE A 493 9.54 18.15 13.21
CA ILE A 493 9.13 19.55 13.04
C ILE A 493 9.66 20.42 14.19
N GLY A 494 9.88 21.69 13.91
CA GLY A 494 10.27 22.66 14.92
C GLY A 494 9.21 22.83 16.01
N GLY A 495 9.64 23.06 17.25
CA GLY A 495 8.77 23.19 18.41
C GLY A 495 8.59 21.91 19.24
N GLU A 496 9.06 20.77 18.74
CA GLU A 496 8.97 19.49 19.43
C GLU A 496 10.26 19.11 20.20
N THR A 497 10.08 18.28 21.23
CA THR A 497 11.18 17.62 21.95
C THR A 497 11.23 16.15 21.58
N TYR A 498 12.33 15.71 21.01
CA TYR A 498 12.57 14.33 20.62
C TYR A 498 13.50 13.65 21.60
N THR A 499 13.10 12.48 22.08
CA THR A 499 13.97 11.63 22.90
C THR A 499 14.58 10.54 22.02
N ALA A 500 15.91 10.54 21.90
CA ALA A 500 16.69 9.51 21.23
C ALA A 500 17.17 8.49 22.28
N GLU A 501 16.48 7.35 22.35
CA GLU A 501 16.89 6.22 23.19
C GLU A 501 17.94 5.40 22.44
N LEU A 502 19.20 5.55 22.85
CA LEU A 502 20.33 4.92 22.18
C LEU A 502 20.70 3.60 22.85
N GLN A 503 20.79 2.56 22.02
CA GLN A 503 21.25 1.24 22.43
C GLN A 503 22.75 1.11 22.19
N ALA A 504 23.53 0.72 23.20
CA ALA A 504 24.95 0.45 23.00
C ALA A 504 25.15 -0.76 22.08
N PHE A 505 26.17 -0.71 21.20
CA PHE A 505 26.46 -1.84 20.32
C PHE A 505 26.81 -3.12 21.07
N SER A 506 26.41 -4.27 20.51
CA SER A 506 27.07 -5.54 20.81
C SER A 506 28.54 -5.47 20.39
N LYS A 507 29.47 -6.03 21.18
CA LYS A 507 30.90 -6.08 20.84
C LYS A 507 31.12 -6.60 19.41
N GLY A 508 32.02 -5.95 18.66
CA GLY A 508 32.42 -6.40 17.32
C GLY A 508 31.56 -5.87 16.16
N VAL A 509 30.68 -4.90 16.41
CA VAL A 509 29.97 -4.14 15.35
C VAL A 509 30.78 -2.93 14.94
N GLU A 510 30.90 -2.72 13.64
CA GLU A 510 31.53 -1.55 13.02
C GLU A 510 30.53 -0.81 12.11
N ILE A 511 30.77 0.48 11.92
CA ILE A 511 29.94 1.37 11.10
C ILE A 511 30.72 1.81 9.86
N ILE A 512 30.10 1.70 8.69
CA ILE A 512 30.55 2.32 7.44
C ILE A 512 29.47 3.30 6.99
N GLN A 513 29.83 4.58 6.86
CA GLN A 513 28.96 5.58 6.25
C GLN A 513 29.31 5.72 4.78
N MET A 514 28.30 5.63 3.91
CA MET A 514 28.44 5.80 2.47
C MET A 514 27.51 6.90 1.97
N SER A 515 28.02 7.78 1.13
CA SER A 515 27.23 8.76 0.40
C SER A 515 26.91 8.21 -0.99
N GLY A 516 25.62 8.05 -1.29
CA GLY A 516 25.10 7.58 -2.57
C GLY A 516 25.26 6.08 -2.80
N MET A 517 25.23 5.70 -4.08
CA MET A 517 25.53 4.34 -4.54
C MET A 517 27.04 4.15 -4.66
N GLY A 518 27.52 2.93 -4.40
CA GLY A 518 28.96 2.68 -4.46
C GLY A 518 29.36 1.24 -4.16
N GLU A 519 30.66 1.02 -4.12
CA GLU A 519 31.25 -0.26 -3.72
C GLU A 519 31.55 -0.27 -2.22
N LEU A 520 30.89 -1.19 -1.52
CA LEU A 520 31.16 -1.54 -0.13
C LEU A 520 32.29 -2.57 -0.08
N LYS A 521 33.34 -2.31 0.71
CA LYS A 521 34.40 -3.27 1.00
C LYS A 521 34.27 -3.75 2.44
N LEU A 522 34.10 -5.06 2.61
CA LEU A 522 34.04 -5.69 3.93
C LEU A 522 35.30 -6.54 4.16
N PRO A 523 35.75 -6.71 5.42
CA PRO A 523 36.96 -7.47 5.71
C PRO A 523 36.91 -8.91 5.19
N GLY A 524 37.66 -9.16 4.12
CA GLY A 524 37.80 -10.49 3.53
C GLY A 524 36.63 -10.96 2.66
N ILE A 525 35.67 -10.09 2.36
CA ILE A 525 34.66 -10.31 1.32
C ILE A 525 35.00 -9.39 0.13
N SER A 526 34.81 -9.88 -1.09
CA SER A 526 34.93 -9.10 -2.33
C SER A 526 33.99 -7.89 -2.30
N SER A 527 34.31 -6.83 -3.06
CA SER A 527 33.49 -5.61 -3.10
C SER A 527 32.02 -5.95 -3.40
N ILE A 528 31.09 -5.33 -2.67
CA ILE A 528 29.66 -5.45 -2.90
C ILE A 528 29.18 -4.11 -3.45
N ARG A 529 28.56 -4.11 -4.62
CA ARG A 529 27.91 -2.91 -5.16
C ARG A 529 26.57 -2.73 -4.48
N ILE A 530 26.37 -1.55 -3.91
CA ILE A 530 25.11 -1.12 -3.32
C ILE A 530 24.41 -0.21 -4.31
N PHE A 531 23.18 -0.58 -4.64
CA PHE A 531 22.24 0.26 -5.37
C PHE A 531 21.09 0.59 -4.43
N GLY A 532 20.79 1.87 -4.28
CA GLY A 532 19.56 2.29 -3.61
C GLY A 532 18.48 2.49 -4.66
N TYR A 533 17.26 2.01 -4.40
CA TYR A 533 16.11 2.62 -5.03
C TYR A 533 15.59 3.69 -4.05
N THR A 534 15.82 4.95 -4.40
CA THR A 534 15.13 6.08 -3.78
C THR A 534 13.78 6.20 -4.47
N GLY A 535 12.68 5.97 -3.76
CA GLY A 535 11.40 6.43 -4.26
C GLY A 535 11.41 7.97 -4.35
N ASN A 536 10.54 8.55 -5.18
CA ASN A 536 10.49 10.00 -5.42
C ASN A 536 10.11 10.86 -4.17
N SER A 537 9.96 10.25 -2.99
CA SER A 537 9.68 10.91 -1.70
C SER A 537 10.90 11.04 -0.77
N GLY A 538 12.11 10.68 -1.23
CA GLY A 538 13.30 10.67 -0.38
C GLY A 538 13.39 9.45 0.56
N ASN A 539 12.35 8.63 0.63
CA ASN A 539 12.35 7.37 1.35
C ASN A 539 12.95 6.24 0.51
N ILE A 540 13.78 5.43 1.15
CA ILE A 540 14.42 4.27 0.53
C ILE A 540 13.50 3.08 0.70
N SER A 541 12.88 2.64 -0.40
CA SER A 541 11.95 1.51 -0.41
C SER A 541 12.63 0.15 -0.48
N GLY A 542 13.95 0.13 -0.73
CA GLY A 542 14.76 -1.09 -0.71
C GLY A 542 16.20 -0.81 -1.14
N ILE A 543 17.11 -1.65 -0.65
CA ILE A 543 18.54 -1.56 -0.98
C ILE A 543 18.93 -2.81 -1.74
N TYR A 544 19.35 -2.66 -2.98
CA TYR A 544 19.83 -3.78 -3.77
C TYR A 544 21.34 -3.93 -3.60
N MET A 545 21.78 -5.17 -3.38
CA MET A 545 23.20 -5.49 -3.31
C MET A 545 23.56 -6.47 -4.41
N LYS A 546 24.65 -6.20 -5.13
CA LYS A 546 25.24 -7.10 -6.12
C LYS A 546 26.69 -7.41 -5.73
N PRO A 547 27.06 -8.69 -5.60
CA PRO A 547 28.44 -9.03 -5.34
C PRO A 547 29.29 -8.81 -6.59
N SER A 548 30.54 -8.38 -6.42
CA SER A 548 31.51 -8.32 -7.53
C SER A 548 32.10 -9.69 -7.86
N SER A 549 32.03 -10.65 -6.92
CA SER A 549 32.53 -12.02 -7.05
C SER A 549 31.36 -13.01 -7.09
N PRO A 550 31.37 -14.00 -8.00
CA PRO A 550 30.36 -15.07 -8.01
C PRO A 550 30.45 -16.01 -6.81
N LYS A 551 31.50 -15.87 -5.97
CA LYS A 551 31.72 -16.67 -4.76
C LYS A 551 31.11 -16.05 -3.51
N THR A 552 30.67 -14.80 -3.60
CA THR A 552 29.98 -14.11 -2.51
C THR A 552 28.50 -14.47 -2.55
N THR A 553 27.97 -14.97 -1.44
CA THR A 553 26.56 -15.35 -1.27
C THR A 553 25.91 -14.52 -0.18
N PHE A 554 24.61 -14.27 -0.31
CA PHE A 554 23.79 -13.57 0.69
C PHE A 554 22.78 -14.56 1.28
N SER A 555 22.57 -14.55 2.59
CA SER A 555 21.52 -15.35 3.23
C SER A 555 20.15 -14.96 2.68
N GLY A 556 19.37 -15.94 2.22
CA GLY A 556 18.04 -15.72 1.65
C GLY A 556 18.02 -15.36 0.16
N ALA A 557 19.16 -15.10 -0.48
CA ALA A 557 19.21 -14.95 -1.94
C ALA A 557 19.05 -16.30 -2.65
N THR A 558 18.31 -16.32 -3.75
CA THR A 558 18.19 -17.52 -4.59
C THR A 558 19.48 -17.68 -5.41
N LEU A 559 20.01 -18.90 -5.52
CA LEU A 559 21.16 -19.19 -6.39
C LEU A 559 20.89 -18.71 -7.82
N GLY A 560 21.75 -17.82 -8.34
CA GLY A 560 21.62 -17.21 -9.66
C GLY A 560 20.94 -15.83 -9.68
N GLN A 561 20.54 -15.29 -8.53
CA GLN A 561 20.15 -13.88 -8.45
C GLN A 561 21.37 -12.97 -8.52
N ASP A 562 21.41 -12.17 -9.58
CA ASP A 562 22.42 -11.13 -9.80
C ASP A 562 22.37 -9.99 -8.75
N ARG A 563 21.27 -9.86 -8.02
CA ARG A 563 21.00 -8.82 -7.03
C ARG A 563 20.10 -9.37 -5.92
N ILE A 564 20.37 -9.02 -4.67
CA ILE A 564 19.45 -9.22 -3.53
C ILE A 564 18.80 -7.89 -3.16
N GLN A 565 17.49 -7.88 -2.91
CA GLN A 565 16.82 -6.76 -2.25
C GLN A 565 16.91 -6.97 -0.74
N LEU A 566 17.49 -6.00 -0.05
CA LEU A 566 17.59 -5.93 1.40
C LEU A 566 16.56 -4.91 1.89
N ASP A 567 15.66 -5.35 2.75
CA ASP A 567 14.79 -4.46 3.49
C ASP A 567 15.66 -3.66 4.47
N VAL A 568 15.38 -2.35 4.55
CA VAL A 568 16.07 -1.48 5.50
C VAL A 568 15.87 -2.05 6.90
N ASP A 569 16.90 -1.98 7.72
CA ASP A 569 16.89 -2.47 9.09
C ASP A 569 17.02 -4.00 9.28
N GLN A 570 17.15 -4.76 8.20
CA GLN A 570 17.33 -6.21 8.28
C GLN A 570 18.81 -6.62 8.29
N TRP A 571 19.16 -7.57 9.16
CA TRP A 571 20.46 -8.25 9.12
C TRP A 571 20.48 -9.30 7.99
N VAL A 572 21.55 -9.29 7.21
CA VAL A 572 21.84 -10.30 6.19
C VAL A 572 23.26 -10.82 6.37
N THR A 573 23.42 -12.14 6.32
CA THR A 573 24.74 -12.77 6.33
C THR A 573 25.30 -12.78 4.91
N VAL A 574 26.49 -12.21 4.75
CA VAL A 574 27.29 -12.29 3.53
C VAL A 574 28.43 -13.27 3.77
N THR A 575 28.53 -14.28 2.91
CA THR A 575 29.58 -15.30 2.99
C THR A 575 30.39 -15.34 1.72
N GLU A 576 31.70 -15.42 1.85
CA GLU A 576 32.61 -15.72 0.75
C GLU A 576 33.71 -16.64 1.25
N TRP A 577 33.78 -17.85 0.71
CA TRP A 577 34.63 -18.93 1.21
C TRP A 577 34.36 -19.26 2.68
N SER A 578 35.39 -19.21 3.52
CA SER A 578 35.32 -19.45 4.97
C SER A 578 35.04 -18.19 5.79
N LYS A 579 34.77 -17.06 5.14
CA LYS A 579 34.52 -15.78 5.82
C LYS A 579 33.05 -15.44 5.74
N SER A 580 32.48 -15.13 6.90
CA SER A 580 31.09 -14.69 7.02
C SER A 580 31.02 -13.41 7.85
N VAL A 581 30.22 -12.47 7.37
CA VAL A 581 29.92 -11.22 8.04
C VAL A 581 28.42 -11.00 8.02
N GLU A 582 27.86 -10.46 9.09
CA GLU A 582 26.49 -9.94 9.06
C GLU A 582 26.54 -8.45 8.75
N ILE A 583 25.62 -8.02 7.90
CA ILE A 583 25.44 -6.61 7.56
C ILE A 583 23.99 -6.20 7.80
N ARG A 584 23.77 -4.98 8.28
CA ARG A 584 22.47 -4.31 8.35
C ARG A 584 22.63 -2.94 7.75
N VAL A 585 21.75 -2.57 6.84
CA VAL A 585 21.81 -1.27 6.19
C VAL A 585 20.71 -0.39 6.74
N LEU A 586 21.11 0.76 7.26
CA LEU A 586 20.25 1.85 7.67
C LEU A 586 20.32 2.94 6.61
N ALA A 587 19.19 3.56 6.34
CA ALA A 587 18.99 4.40 5.18
C ALA A 587 18.32 5.72 5.62
N PRO A 588 19.09 6.64 6.25
CA PRO A 588 18.53 7.84 6.85
C PRO A 588 17.88 8.81 5.87
N ASP A 589 18.42 8.90 4.66
CA ASP A 589 17.93 9.78 3.60
C ASP A 589 18.34 9.23 2.23
N ALA A 590 17.80 9.81 1.16
CA ALA A 590 18.07 9.41 -0.22
C ALA A 590 19.56 9.30 -0.58
N GLY A 591 20.41 10.15 -0.01
CA GLY A 591 21.84 10.29 -0.33
C GLY A 591 22.82 9.64 0.66
N THR A 592 22.37 9.18 1.83
CA THR A 592 23.26 8.63 2.87
C THR A 592 22.83 7.22 3.26
N ARG A 593 23.80 6.31 3.39
CA ARG A 593 23.61 4.95 3.90
C ARG A 593 24.56 4.73 5.08
N ILE A 594 24.06 4.12 6.14
CA ILE A 594 24.86 3.68 7.28
C ILE A 594 24.80 2.16 7.31
N ILE A 595 25.96 1.53 7.14
CA ILE A 595 26.08 0.09 7.07
C ILE A 595 26.71 -0.36 8.37
N LEU A 596 25.93 -1.09 9.14
CA LEU A 596 26.42 -1.83 10.30
C LEU A 596 26.94 -3.18 9.81
N TYR A 597 28.12 -3.58 10.27
CA TYR A 597 28.60 -4.93 10.01
C TYR A 597 29.29 -5.52 11.23
N ARG A 598 29.20 -6.84 11.36
CA ARG A 598 29.96 -7.60 12.37
C ARG A 598 30.48 -8.90 11.79
N LYS A 599 31.67 -9.30 12.24
CA LYS A 599 32.27 -10.58 11.87
C LYS A 599 31.59 -11.70 12.65
N LEU A 600 31.18 -12.77 11.97
CA LEU A 600 30.71 -13.98 12.64
C LEU A 600 31.93 -14.80 13.10
N PRO A 601 31.85 -15.44 14.29
CA PRO A 601 32.93 -16.24 14.85
C PRO A 601 33.32 -17.43 13.97
#